data_AF-A0A4Y7U554-F1
#
_entry.id   AF-A0A4Y7U554-F1
#
_cell.length_a   1.000
_cell.length_b   1.000
_cell.length_c   1.000
_cell.angle_alpha   90.00
_cell.angle_beta   90.00
_cell.angle_gamma   90.00
#
_symmetry.space_group_name_H-M   'P 1'
#
loop_
_entity.id
_entity.type
_entity.pdbx_description
1 polymer ?
#
loop_
_entity_poly.entity_id
_entity_poly.type
_entity_poly.pdbx_seq_one_letter_code
_entity_poly.pdbx_strand_id
1 'polypeptide(L)'
;MSKNALYTLYDNLPKAQQIASNLLEENQLKMHLGGLLGSAVSFVIRSVFKKTELPFLIVLDNKEEAAYYLNDLEQMIGEQDVLFYPASFRRPYQV
;
A
#
# COMPACT_ATOMS: atom_id res chain seq x y z
N MET A 1 10.00 -15.24 -13.16
CA MET A 1 9.66 -15.62 -11.77
C MET A 1 8.14 -15.67 -11.63
N SER A 2 7.60 -16.56 -10.79
CA SER A 2 6.15 -16.59 -10.55
C SER A 2 5.73 -15.49 -9.56
N LYS A 3 4.47 -15.02 -9.62
CA LYS A 3 3.93 -14.00 -8.69
C LYS A 3 4.12 -14.42 -7.21
N ASN A 4 3.88 -15.69 -6.91
CA ASN A 4 4.06 -16.24 -5.56
C ASN A 4 5.51 -16.17 -5.07
N ALA A 5 6.49 -16.38 -5.96
CA ALA A 5 7.89 -16.25 -5.57
C ALA A 5 8.23 -14.81 -5.17
N LEU A 6 7.65 -13.81 -5.84
CA LEU A 6 7.82 -12.40 -5.48
C LEU A 6 7.13 -12.08 -4.14
N TYR A 7 5.91 -12.58 -3.91
CA TYR A 7 5.25 -12.42 -2.61
C TYR A 7 6.12 -12.96 -1.48
N THR A 8 6.59 -14.20 -1.59
CA THR A 8 7.46 -14.81 -0.59
C THR A 8 8.76 -14.03 -0.39
N LEU A 9 9.35 -13.49 -1.47
CA LEU A 9 10.58 -12.71 -1.38
C LEU A 9 10.38 -11.41 -0.58
N TYR A 10 9.31 -10.67 -0.85
CA TYR A 10 9.00 -9.42 -0.13
C TYR A 10 8.45 -9.67 1.28
N ASP A 11 7.78 -10.79 1.52
CA ASP A 11 7.29 -11.20 2.84
C ASP A 11 8.45 -11.53 3.80
N ASN A 12 9.55 -12.05 3.27
CA ASN A 12 10.75 -12.39 4.05
C ASN A 12 11.83 -11.31 4.01
N LEU A 13 11.56 -10.16 3.38
CA LEU A 13 12.53 -9.09 3.29
C LEU A 13 12.75 -8.46 4.68
N PRO A 14 13.99 -8.39 5.21
CA PRO A 14 14.24 -7.85 6.55
C PRO A 14 13.73 -6.42 6.72
N LYS A 15 13.81 -5.61 5.66
CA LYS A 15 13.29 -4.24 5.65
C LYS A 15 11.77 -4.19 5.85
N ALA A 16 11.01 -5.11 5.25
CA ALA A 16 9.56 -5.14 5.41
C ALA A 16 9.18 -5.49 6.86
N GLN A 17 9.93 -6.40 7.48
CA GLN A 17 9.76 -6.72 8.90
C GLN A 17 10.11 -5.52 9.80
N GLN A 18 11.20 -4.81 9.51
CA GLN A 18 11.57 -3.60 10.25
C GLN A 18 10.50 -2.50 10.15
N ILE A 19 9.92 -2.29 8.97
CA ILE A 19 8.81 -1.33 8.78
C ILE A 19 7.60 -1.75 9.62
N ALA A 20 7.21 -3.02 9.57
CA ALA A 20 6.08 -3.54 10.34
C ALA A 20 6.29 -3.40 11.85
N SER A 21 7.47 -3.77 12.36
CA SER A 21 7.81 -3.62 13.78
C SER A 21 7.70 -2.16 14.24
N ASN A 22 8.29 -1.23 13.49
CA ASN A 22 8.20 0.19 13.83
C ASN A 22 6.75 0.71 13.84
N LEU A 23 5.91 0.27 12.89
CA LEU A 23 4.49 0.67 12.82
C LEU A 23 3.67 0.16 14.01
N LEU A 24 4.05 -0.97 14.60
CA LEU A 24 3.38 -1.57 15.75
C LEU A 24 3.83 -0.99 17.10
N GLU A 25 4.92 -0.22 17.14
CA GLU A 25 5.36 0.47 18.36
C GLU A 25 4.46 1.68 18.64
N GLU A 26 4.00 1.83 19.89
CA GLU A 26 3.00 2.83 20.33
C GLU A 26 3.53 4.28 20.44
N ASN A 27 4.29 4.76 19.46
CA ASN A 27 4.76 6.14 19.41
C ASN A 27 4.39 6.83 18.09
N GLN A 28 4.32 8.17 18.11
CA GLN A 28 4.11 8.97 16.89
C GLN A 28 5.27 8.76 15.90
N LEU A 29 5.10 7.78 15.02
CA LEU A 29 6.11 7.38 14.05
C LEU A 29 5.99 8.21 12.77
N LYS A 30 7.08 8.89 12.41
CA LYS A 30 7.26 9.49 11.09
C LYS A 30 8.43 8.80 10.40
N MET A 31 8.13 8.06 9.33
CA MET A 31 9.13 7.30 8.58
C MET A 31 9.17 7.75 7.12
N HIS A 32 10.38 7.85 6.56
CA HIS A 32 10.60 8.04 5.13
C HIS A 32 11.17 6.74 4.54
N LEU A 33 10.55 6.26 3.46
CA LEU A 33 10.99 5.07 2.72
C LEU A 33 11.49 5.49 1.33
N GLY A 34 12.79 5.28 1.08
CA GLY A 34 13.42 5.59 -0.21
C GLY A 34 13.87 4.33 -0.95
N GLY A 35 14.12 4.47 -2.26
CA GLY A 35 14.66 3.39 -3.10
C GLY A 35 13.63 2.36 -3.56
N LEU A 36 12.34 2.65 -3.40
CA LEU A 36 11.26 1.85 -3.97
C LEU A 36 11.02 2.30 -5.41
N LEU A 37 11.31 1.43 -6.38
CA LEU A 37 11.18 1.73 -7.80
C LEU A 37 10.10 0.83 -8.42
N GLY A 38 9.23 1.42 -9.25
CA GLY A 38 8.13 0.72 -9.91
C GLY A 38 7.25 -0.03 -8.92
N SER A 39 6.88 -1.28 -9.26
CA SER A 39 5.97 -2.10 -8.45
C SER A 39 6.49 -2.48 -7.06
N ALA A 40 7.76 -2.17 -6.72
CA ALA A 40 8.30 -2.44 -5.38
C ALA A 40 7.45 -1.82 -4.26
N VAL A 41 6.84 -0.66 -4.52
CA VAL A 41 5.92 0.00 -3.58
C VAL A 41 4.72 -0.91 -3.26
N SER A 42 4.04 -1.46 -4.28
CA SER A 42 2.88 -2.35 -4.10
C SER A 42 3.24 -3.60 -3.29
N PHE A 43 4.39 -4.23 -3.58
CA PHE A 43 4.84 -5.43 -2.86
C PHE A 43 5.21 -5.14 -1.40
N VAL A 44 5.86 -4.01 -1.13
CA VAL A 44 6.19 -3.60 0.25
C VAL A 44 4.91 -3.29 1.02
N ILE A 45 3.97 -2.53 0.44
CA ILE A 45 2.68 -2.23 1.08
C ILE A 45 1.95 -3.53 1.41
N ARG A 46 1.82 -4.46 0.46
CA ARG A 46 1.19 -5.78 0.69
C ARG A 46 1.86 -6.54 1.83
N SER A 47 3.19 -6.63 1.83
CA SER A 47 3.96 -7.35 2.85
C SER A 47 3.74 -6.75 4.24
N VAL A 48 3.80 -5.42 4.36
CA VAL A 48 3.63 -4.72 5.64
C VAL A 48 2.17 -4.76 6.11
N PHE A 49 1.20 -4.60 5.21
CA PHE A 49 -0.24 -4.71 5.52
C PHE A 49 -0.56 -6.07 6.14
N LYS A 50 -0.11 -7.16 5.53
CA LYS A 50 -0.32 -8.53 6.06
C LYS A 50 0.36 -8.80 7.40
N LYS A 51 1.45 -8.10 7.72
CA LYS A 51 2.19 -8.29 8.98
C LYS A 51 1.64 -7.47 10.13
N THR A 52 1.05 -6.32 9.82
CA THR A 52 0.57 -5.38 10.83
C THR A 52 -0.92 -5.52 11.09
N GLU A 53 -1.70 -5.98 10.10
CA GLU A 53 -3.17 -6.03 10.15
C GLU A 53 -3.81 -4.67 10.48
N LEU A 54 -3.09 -3.58 10.19
CA LEU A 54 -3.54 -2.21 10.41
C LEU A 54 -4.20 -1.63 9.14
N PRO A 55 -5.25 -0.81 9.28
CA PRO A 55 -5.84 -0.12 8.15
C PRO A 55 -4.89 0.97 7.61
N PHE A 56 -4.66 0.99 6.30
CA PHE A 56 -3.79 1.96 5.63
C PHE A 56 -4.59 2.95 4.80
N LEU A 57 -4.19 4.23 4.86
CA LEU A 57 -4.60 5.24 3.90
C LEU A 57 -3.40 5.57 3.00
N ILE A 58 -3.50 5.24 1.73
CA ILE A 58 -2.47 5.52 0.72
C ILE A 58 -2.91 6.76 -0.05
N VAL A 59 -2.13 7.83 0.07
CA VAL A 59 -2.38 9.09 -0.64
C VAL A 59 -1.34 9.23 -1.75
N LEU A 60 -1.81 9.44 -2.98
CA LEU A 60 -1.01 9.53 -4.19
C LEU A 60 -1.35 10.82 -4.93
N ASP A 61 -0.47 11.25 -5.83
CA ASP A 61 -0.52 12.59 -6.40
C ASP A 61 -1.72 12.80 -7.32
N ASN A 62 -2.16 11.74 -8.01
CA ASN A 62 -3.25 11.82 -8.97
C ASN A 62 -4.07 10.52 -9.05
N LYS A 63 -5.24 10.63 -9.68
CA LYS A 63 -6.21 9.52 -9.81
C LYS A 63 -5.66 8.36 -10.64
N GLU A 64 -4.87 8.63 -11.66
CA GLU A 64 -4.33 7.60 -12.55
C GLU A 64 -3.31 6.74 -11.80
N GLU A 65 -2.36 7.36 -11.11
CA GLU A 65 -1.43 6.67 -10.22
C GLU A 65 -2.15 5.87 -9.14
N ALA A 66 -3.16 6.45 -8.50
CA ALA A 66 -3.98 5.74 -7.51
C ALA A 66 -4.70 4.52 -8.11
N ALA A 67 -5.20 4.61 -9.34
CA ALA A 67 -5.82 3.47 -10.02
C ALA A 67 -4.80 2.36 -10.32
N TYR A 68 -3.55 2.69 -10.68
CA TYR A 68 -2.50 1.69 -10.88
C TYR A 68 -2.18 0.92 -9.60
N TYR A 69 -1.98 1.61 -8.48
CA TYR A 69 -1.72 0.95 -7.19
C TYR A 69 -2.93 0.19 -6.66
N LEU A 70 -4.15 0.71 -6.87
CA LEU A 70 -5.39 0.01 -6.55
C LEU A 70 -5.43 -1.36 -7.23
N ASN A 71 -5.27 -1.41 -8.56
CA ASN A 71 -5.32 -2.65 -9.34
C ASN A 71 -4.24 -3.66 -8.88
N ASP A 72 -3.03 -3.18 -8.61
CA ASP A 72 -1.95 -4.02 -8.09
C ASP A 72 -2.34 -4.63 -6.74
N LEU A 73 -2.81 -3.80 -5.81
CA LEU A 73 -3.15 -4.22 -4.45
C LEU A 73 -4.38 -5.12 -4.41
N GLU A 74 -5.42 -4.85 -5.21
CA GLU A 74 -6.60 -5.71 -5.37
C GLU A 74 -6.19 -7.12 -5.86
N GLN A 75 -5.26 -7.21 -6.82
CA GLN A 75 -4.74 -8.50 -7.27
C GLN A 75 -3.89 -9.24 -6.21
N MET A 76 -3.27 -8.51 -5.28
CA MET A 76 -2.34 -9.07 -4.28
C MET A 76 -2.97 -9.39 -2.93
N ILE A 77 -4.01 -8.63 -2.55
CA ILE A 77 -4.67 -8.63 -1.24
C ILE A 77 -6.13 -9.08 -1.41
N GLY A 78 -6.85 -8.47 -2.35
CA GLY A 78 -8.25 -8.77 -2.67
C GLY A 78 -9.11 -7.50 -2.73
N GLU A 79 -10.15 -7.52 -3.56
CA GLU A 79 -11.07 -6.38 -3.79
C GLU A 79 -11.92 -6.01 -2.56
N GLN A 80 -12.00 -6.90 -1.56
CA GLN A 80 -12.77 -6.63 -0.33
C GLN A 80 -12.00 -5.75 0.66
N ASP A 81 -10.67 -5.88 0.69
CA ASP A 81 -9.80 -5.17 1.64
C ASP A 81 -9.17 -3.91 1.03
N VAL A 82 -9.13 -3.82 -0.29
CA VAL A 82 -8.55 -2.68 -1.01
C VAL A 82 -9.67 -1.87 -1.62
N LEU A 83 -9.90 -0.67 -1.07
CA LEU A 83 -11.00 0.20 -1.47
C LEU A 83 -10.47 1.52 -2.01
N PHE A 84 -11.10 2.01 -3.08
CA PHE A 84 -10.83 3.34 -3.59
C PHE A 84 -11.66 4.39 -2.85
N TYR A 85 -11.00 5.38 -2.24
CA TYR A 85 -11.70 6.51 -1.64
C TYR A 85 -12.08 7.52 -2.75
N PRO A 86 -13.37 7.69 -3.06
CA PRO A 86 -13.78 8.53 -4.18
C PRO A 86 -13.51 10.00 -3.87
N ALA A 87 -13.19 10.77 -4.92
CA ALA A 87 -13.21 12.21 -4.82
C ALA A 87 -14.60 12.65 -4.34
N SER A 88 -14.66 13.63 -3.44
CA SER A 88 -15.89 14.24 -2.96
C SER A 88 -16.55 15.00 -4.11
N PHE A 89 -17.16 14.30 -5.05
CA PHE A 89 -17.81 14.88 -6.22
C PHE A 89 -19.18 15.45 -5.82
N ARG A 90 -19.16 16.45 -4.93
CA ARG A 90 -20.17 17.49 -4.90
C ARG A 90 -19.44 18.78 -5.24
N ARG A 91 -19.47 19.17 -6.52
CA ARG A 91 -19.32 20.57 -6.87
C ARG A 91 -20.67 21.21 -6.60
N PRO A 92 -20.86 21.99 -5.51
CA PRO A 92 -22.02 22.85 -5.44
C PRO A 92 -21.87 23.84 -6.61
N TYR A 93 -22.87 23.94 -7.50
CA TYR A 93 -22.96 24.91 -8.60
C TYR A 93 -22.20 24.62 -9.91
N GLN A 94 -22.34 23.43 -10.50
CA GLN A 94 -22.23 23.33 -11.97
C GLN A 94 -23.61 23.07 -12.58
N VAL A 95 -24.15 24.12 -13.21
CA VAL A 95 -25.26 24.11 -14.19
C VAL A 95 -24.63 24.37 -15.56
#